data_AF-A0A2A5GNT0-F1
#
_entry.id   AF-A0A2A5GNT0-F1
#
_cell.length_a   1.000
_cell.length_b   1.000
_cell.length_c   1.000
_cell.angle_alpha   90.00
_cell.angle_beta   90.00
_cell.angle_gamma   90.00
#
_symmetry.space_group_name_H-M   'P 1'
#
loop_
_entity.id
_entity.type
_entity.pdbx_description
1 polymer ?
#
loop_
_entity_poly.entity_id
_entity_poly.type
_entity_poly.pdbx_seq_one_letter_code
_entity_poly.pdbx_strand_id
1 'polypeptide(L)'
;MQEFEVDYLSIKETSVSGRYVINEDVFSFMDDITGQFNIKTIGKSVDDKPIKMVVFGSGKSKILMWSQMHGNESTTTKAILDLINFLNQPSEIVGAIKKNCTLYMIPILNPDGAAAYTRINANEVDLNRDAQNLSQPESKVLRGIYDEIKPDFCFNLHGQRTIFNVGSSPKPATISFLTPSQDIERSITPSRILSMQVIAAMNEKLQKFIPGHIGRYDDSFNANCVGDTFQILNTPTVLFEAGHSPNDYDREITREYIWHALIFGIIAITTKQYESYTNKDYFKIPENNKLFFDILIENAHLINDKFEEGDRVGVLYKEILKNKKIQFEPRVDKVGELSQYYGHVTYDCSNKEGLKKLKNNPHLFELLK
;
A
#
# COMPACT_ATOMS: atom_id res chain seq x y z
N MET A 1 17.87 20.86 6.31
CA MET A 1 17.16 21.15 5.04
C MET A 1 15.90 21.91 5.39
N GLN A 2 15.60 22.94 4.62
CA GLN A 2 14.33 23.67 4.64
C GLN A 2 13.18 22.68 4.44
N GLU A 3 11.99 22.95 4.98
CA GLU A 3 10.81 22.13 4.74
C GLU A 3 10.61 21.96 3.23
N PHE A 4 10.52 20.70 2.80
CA PHE A 4 10.34 20.32 1.41
C PHE A 4 8.87 20.53 1.05
N GLU A 5 8.61 21.58 0.26
CA GLU A 5 7.28 21.91 -0.26
C GLU A 5 7.31 21.71 -1.78
N VAL A 6 6.68 20.64 -2.24
CA VAL A 6 6.51 20.32 -3.65
C VAL A 6 5.02 20.25 -3.92
N ASP A 7 4.60 20.92 -4.98
CA ASP A 7 3.25 20.77 -5.51
C ASP A 7 3.09 19.35 -6.08
N TYR A 8 2.38 18.49 -5.35
CA TYR A 8 2.14 17.11 -5.76
C TYR A 8 1.51 17.00 -7.15
N LEU A 9 0.66 17.95 -7.54
CA LEU A 9 0.03 17.93 -8.86
C LEU A 9 1.04 18.12 -9.99
N SER A 10 2.18 18.75 -9.73
CA SER A 10 3.27 18.92 -10.71
C SER A 10 4.09 17.65 -10.96
N ILE A 11 4.01 16.66 -10.07
CA ILE A 11 4.74 15.38 -10.17
C ILE A 11 3.83 14.17 -10.39
N LYS A 12 2.51 14.32 -10.17
CA LYS A 12 1.54 13.24 -10.36
C LYS A 12 1.55 12.76 -11.81
N GLU A 13 1.79 11.46 -12.01
CA GLU A 13 1.66 10.82 -13.31
C GLU A 13 0.19 10.70 -13.72
N THR A 14 -0.17 11.30 -14.85
CA THR A 14 -1.57 11.47 -15.28
C THR A 14 -2.07 10.39 -16.25
N SER A 15 -1.18 9.66 -16.92
CA SER A 15 -1.53 8.54 -17.80
C SER A 15 -2.07 7.33 -17.06
N VAL A 16 -1.75 7.20 -15.76
CA VAL A 16 -2.17 6.08 -14.91
C VAL A 16 -3.08 6.57 -13.78
N SER A 17 -4.26 5.96 -13.64
CA SER A 17 -5.23 6.32 -12.59
C SER A 17 -6.13 5.16 -12.20
N GLY A 18 -6.77 5.27 -11.04
CA GLY A 18 -7.72 4.27 -10.56
C GLY A 18 -7.03 3.01 -10.03
N ARG A 19 -7.78 1.90 -10.02
CA ARG A 19 -7.36 0.65 -9.36
C ARG A 19 -6.69 -0.36 -10.28
N TYR A 20 -7.01 -0.37 -11.57
CA TYR A 20 -6.46 -1.35 -12.51
C TYR A 20 -5.25 -0.75 -13.23
N VAL A 21 -4.05 -1.25 -12.91
CA VAL A 21 -2.78 -0.80 -13.49
C VAL A 21 -1.96 -2.01 -13.90
N ILE A 22 -1.56 -2.04 -15.17
CA ILE A 22 -0.82 -3.17 -15.78
C ILE A 22 0.47 -2.68 -16.44
N ASN A 23 1.25 -3.64 -16.95
CA ASN A 23 2.54 -3.36 -17.59
C ASN A 23 2.41 -2.35 -18.74
N GLU A 24 1.38 -2.45 -19.56
CA GLU A 24 1.17 -1.55 -20.71
C GLU A 24 1.04 -0.09 -20.28
N ASP A 25 0.34 0.17 -19.17
CA ASP A 25 0.18 1.51 -18.61
C ASP A 25 1.53 2.05 -18.11
N VAL A 26 2.27 1.22 -17.36
CA VAL A 26 3.57 1.58 -16.76
C VAL A 26 4.67 1.71 -17.80
N PHE A 27 4.70 0.86 -18.82
CA PHE A 27 5.73 0.88 -19.86
C PHE A 27 5.59 2.09 -20.76
N SER A 28 4.36 2.50 -21.08
CA SER A 28 4.11 3.74 -21.82
C SER A 28 4.77 4.92 -21.11
N PHE A 29 4.63 5.02 -19.78
CA PHE A 29 5.32 6.02 -18.97
C PHE A 29 6.85 5.86 -18.98
N MET A 30 7.35 4.63 -18.83
CA MET A 30 8.80 4.36 -18.82
C MET A 30 9.51 4.70 -20.13
N ASP A 31 8.84 4.52 -21.28
CA ASP A 31 9.41 4.79 -22.59
C ASP A 31 9.67 6.30 -22.80
N ASP A 32 8.92 7.16 -22.09
CA ASP A 32 9.09 8.63 -22.10
C ASP A 32 10.20 9.11 -21.16
N ILE A 33 10.62 8.28 -20.20
CA ILE A 33 11.65 8.64 -19.22
C ILE A 33 13.04 8.40 -19.82
N THR A 34 13.78 9.50 -20.00
CA THR A 34 15.13 9.46 -20.57
C THR A 34 16.18 10.11 -19.64
N GLY A 35 17.45 9.97 -20.00
CA GLY A 35 18.55 10.68 -19.35
C GLY A 35 19.12 9.94 -18.14
N GLN A 36 18.67 10.28 -16.93
CA GLN A 36 19.33 9.90 -15.68
C GLN A 36 18.84 8.60 -15.02
N PHE A 37 17.87 7.94 -15.64
CA PHE A 37 17.33 6.66 -15.20
C PHE A 37 17.88 5.53 -16.06
N ASN A 38 18.20 4.39 -15.44
CA ASN A 38 18.56 3.17 -16.15
C ASN A 38 17.44 2.15 -15.99
N ILE A 39 16.78 1.81 -17.10
CA ILE A 39 15.65 0.89 -17.13
C ILE A 39 16.15 -0.46 -17.65
N LYS A 40 15.90 -1.53 -16.88
CA LYS A 40 16.31 -2.89 -17.22
C LYS A 40 15.13 -3.83 -17.17
N THR A 41 15.03 -4.73 -18.14
CA THR A 41 14.22 -5.94 -17.97
C THR A 41 15.03 -6.93 -17.13
N ILE A 42 14.52 -7.27 -15.96
CA ILE A 42 15.22 -8.09 -14.95
C ILE A 42 14.74 -9.55 -14.92
N GLY A 43 13.75 -9.87 -15.72
CA GLY A 43 13.21 -11.21 -15.87
C GLY A 43 11.83 -11.19 -16.48
N LYS A 44 11.13 -12.30 -16.34
CA LYS A 44 9.77 -12.47 -16.84
C LYS A 44 8.93 -13.25 -15.83
N SER A 45 7.63 -13.05 -15.89
CA SER A 45 6.60 -13.75 -15.13
C SER A 45 6.30 -15.14 -15.73
N VAL A 46 5.34 -15.86 -15.13
CA VAL A 46 4.89 -17.17 -15.60
C VAL A 46 4.38 -17.11 -17.04
N ASP A 47 3.57 -16.11 -17.40
CA ASP A 47 3.06 -15.92 -18.77
C ASP A 47 4.05 -15.19 -19.70
N ASP A 48 5.35 -15.23 -19.40
CA ASP A 48 6.43 -14.60 -20.18
C ASP A 48 6.31 -13.06 -20.28
N LYS A 49 5.49 -12.41 -19.43
CA LYS A 49 5.41 -10.93 -19.39
C LYS A 49 6.67 -10.37 -18.73
N PRO A 50 7.31 -9.33 -19.29
CA PRO A 50 8.56 -8.77 -18.77
C PRO A 50 8.35 -8.08 -17.42
N ILE A 51 9.35 -8.22 -16.55
CA ILE A 51 9.45 -7.51 -15.28
C ILE A 51 10.57 -6.46 -15.45
N LYS A 52 10.24 -5.19 -15.28
CA LYS A 52 11.18 -4.07 -15.43
C LYS A 52 11.55 -3.47 -14.09
N MET A 53 12.80 -2.99 -13.99
CA MET A 53 13.33 -2.23 -12.88
C MET A 53 13.88 -0.89 -13.38
N VAL A 54 13.61 0.17 -12.64
CA VAL A 54 14.16 1.52 -12.87
C VAL A 54 15.21 1.80 -11.80
N VAL A 55 16.40 2.23 -12.23
CA VAL A 55 17.50 2.57 -11.34
C VAL A 55 17.79 4.07 -11.42
N PHE A 56 17.91 4.71 -10.26
CA PHE A 56 18.25 6.12 -10.12
C PHE A 56 19.37 6.34 -9.11
N GLY A 57 20.31 7.24 -9.41
CA GLY A 57 21.39 7.62 -8.51
C GLY A 57 22.60 6.67 -8.53
N SER A 58 23.65 7.09 -7.85
CA SER A 58 24.95 6.39 -7.82
C SER A 58 25.58 6.40 -6.43
N GLY A 59 24.78 6.64 -5.40
CA GLY A 59 25.24 6.71 -4.03
C GLY A 59 25.44 5.35 -3.39
N LYS A 60 26.04 5.35 -2.19
CA LYS A 60 26.41 4.11 -1.49
C LYS A 60 25.22 3.42 -0.84
N SER A 61 24.22 4.17 -0.38
CA SER A 61 23.03 3.62 0.28
C SER A 61 22.07 3.05 -0.76
N LYS A 62 21.97 1.73 -0.85
CA LYS A 62 21.11 1.04 -1.82
C LYS A 62 19.74 0.78 -1.22
N ILE A 63 18.69 1.26 -1.90
CA ILE A 63 17.30 1.05 -1.51
C ILE A 63 16.62 0.21 -2.59
N LEU A 64 16.18 -1.00 -2.24
CA LEU A 64 15.35 -1.83 -3.09
C LEU A 64 13.88 -1.60 -2.77
N MET A 65 13.05 -1.33 -3.76
CA MET A 65 11.61 -1.22 -3.58
C MET A 65 10.85 -1.94 -4.68
N TRP A 66 9.78 -2.62 -4.29
CA TRP A 66 8.94 -3.36 -5.22
C TRP A 66 7.47 -3.18 -4.85
N SER A 67 6.62 -3.08 -5.86
CA SER A 67 5.17 -2.96 -5.75
C SER A 67 4.46 -3.99 -6.62
N GLN A 68 3.14 -4.11 -6.42
CA GLN A 68 2.28 -5.06 -7.14
C GLN A 68 2.85 -6.49 -7.17
N MET A 69 3.39 -7.00 -6.05
CA MET A 69 3.61 -8.44 -5.93
C MET A 69 2.28 -9.18 -5.79
N HIS A 70 1.31 -8.54 -5.15
CA HIS A 70 -0.09 -8.83 -5.33
C HIS A 70 -0.62 -7.93 -6.44
N GLY A 71 -1.13 -8.54 -7.51
CA GLY A 71 -1.50 -7.82 -8.72
C GLY A 71 -2.62 -6.79 -8.56
N ASN A 72 -3.51 -6.98 -7.57
CA ASN A 72 -4.61 -6.08 -7.26
C ASN A 72 -4.25 -4.90 -6.32
N GLU A 73 -2.97 -4.69 -6.01
CA GLU A 73 -2.48 -3.66 -5.09
C GLU A 73 -1.68 -2.57 -5.84
N SER A 74 -2.34 -1.82 -6.72
CA SER A 74 -1.69 -0.87 -7.65
C SER A 74 -1.35 0.53 -7.10
N THR A 75 -1.87 0.89 -5.93
CA THR A 75 -1.70 2.25 -5.37
C THR A 75 -0.24 2.64 -5.22
N THR A 76 0.60 1.72 -4.76
CA THR A 76 2.02 1.96 -4.53
C THR A 76 2.83 1.99 -5.83
N THR A 77 2.41 1.25 -6.86
CA THR A 77 2.98 1.35 -8.21
C THR A 77 2.80 2.75 -8.78
N LYS A 78 1.58 3.32 -8.67
CA LYS A 78 1.31 4.69 -9.08
C LYS A 78 2.20 5.70 -8.33
N ALA A 79 2.38 5.52 -7.03
CA ALA A 79 3.26 6.37 -6.23
C ALA A 79 4.76 6.24 -6.60
N ILE A 80 5.21 5.07 -7.09
CA ILE A 80 6.56 4.95 -7.68
C ILE A 80 6.68 5.78 -8.97
N LEU A 81 5.64 5.83 -9.81
CA LEU A 81 5.69 6.67 -11.02
C LEU A 81 5.78 8.16 -10.64
N ASP A 82 5.01 8.59 -9.64
CA ASP A 82 5.08 9.95 -9.09
C ASP A 82 6.46 10.26 -8.50
N LEU A 83 7.08 9.28 -7.84
CA LEU A 83 8.45 9.38 -7.34
C LEU A 83 9.43 9.57 -8.50
N ILE A 84 9.29 8.82 -9.59
CA ILE A 84 10.15 8.96 -10.76
C ILE A 84 10.00 10.34 -11.41
N ASN A 85 8.77 10.85 -11.55
CA ASN A 85 8.51 12.21 -12.04
C ASN A 85 9.17 13.27 -11.14
N PHE A 86 9.05 13.13 -9.82
CA PHE A 86 9.73 14.01 -8.87
C PHE A 86 11.26 13.95 -9.03
N LEU A 87 11.84 12.74 -9.13
CA LEU A 87 13.28 12.55 -9.30
C LEU A 87 13.79 13.10 -10.64
N ASN A 88 12.92 13.27 -11.63
CA ASN A 88 13.27 13.88 -12.92
C ASN A 88 13.39 15.41 -12.85
N GLN A 89 12.81 16.05 -11.82
CA GLN A 89 12.89 17.49 -11.64
C GLN A 89 14.21 17.91 -10.98
N PRO A 90 14.91 18.94 -11.50
CA PRO A 90 16.13 19.43 -10.88
C PRO A 90 15.82 20.13 -9.55
N SER A 91 16.36 19.61 -8.45
CA SER A 91 16.31 20.26 -7.14
C SER A 91 17.51 19.85 -6.29
N GLU A 92 17.81 20.63 -5.25
CA GLU A 92 18.90 20.31 -4.30
C GLU A 92 18.70 18.94 -3.66
N ILE A 93 17.46 18.62 -3.28
CA ILE A 93 17.12 17.34 -2.65
C ILE A 93 17.25 16.16 -3.60
N VAL A 94 16.84 16.29 -4.86
CA VAL A 94 17.05 15.26 -5.89
C VAL A 94 18.54 15.04 -6.13
N GLY A 95 19.34 16.12 -6.16
CA GLY A 95 20.80 16.04 -6.22
C GLY A 95 21.41 15.30 -5.03
N ALA A 96 20.92 15.57 -3.82
CA ALA A 96 21.35 14.88 -2.61
C ALA A 96 20.99 13.39 -2.63
N ILE A 97 19.78 13.03 -3.06
CA ILE A 97 19.34 11.63 -3.22
C ILE A 97 20.24 10.94 -4.25
N LYS A 98 20.43 11.53 -5.43
CA LYS A 98 21.26 10.98 -6.52
C LYS A 98 22.70 10.69 -6.07
N LYS A 99 23.27 11.55 -5.22
CA LYS A 99 24.65 11.45 -4.72
C LYS A 99 24.81 10.42 -3.60
N ASN A 100 23.82 10.29 -2.71
CA ASN A 100 23.95 9.47 -1.49
C ASN A 100 23.24 8.11 -1.58
N CYS A 101 22.22 7.99 -2.43
CA CYS A 101 21.47 6.76 -2.63
C CYS A 101 21.57 6.22 -4.06
N THR A 102 21.37 4.90 -4.19
CA THR A 102 20.94 4.27 -5.44
C THR A 102 19.61 3.59 -5.19
N LEU A 103 18.59 4.01 -5.92
CA LEU A 103 17.23 3.49 -5.83
C LEU A 103 17.03 2.42 -6.90
N TYR A 104 16.58 1.23 -6.50
CA TYR A 104 16.20 0.12 -7.37
C TYR A 104 14.70 -0.08 -7.24
N MET A 105 13.94 0.31 -8.27
CA MET A 105 12.49 0.40 -8.21
C MET A 105 11.87 -0.60 -9.18
N ILE A 106 11.06 -1.55 -8.67
CA ILE A 106 10.34 -2.53 -9.47
C ILE A 106 8.83 -2.19 -9.39
N PRO A 107 8.27 -1.46 -10.37
CA PRO A 107 6.89 -0.98 -10.26
C PRO A 107 5.84 -2.08 -10.32
N ILE A 108 6.07 -3.16 -11.08
CA ILE A 108 5.17 -4.31 -11.11
C ILE A 108 6.02 -5.57 -11.05
N LEU A 109 5.98 -6.26 -9.89
CA LEU A 109 6.67 -7.54 -9.72
C LEU A 109 5.85 -8.72 -10.27
N ASN A 110 4.52 -8.67 -10.12
CA ASN A 110 3.60 -9.72 -10.58
C ASN A 110 2.71 -9.20 -11.72
N PRO A 111 3.24 -9.09 -12.96
CA PRO A 111 2.47 -8.57 -14.09
C PRO A 111 1.32 -9.49 -14.50
N ASP A 112 1.39 -10.78 -14.16
CA ASP A 112 0.31 -11.73 -14.42
C ASP A 112 -0.88 -11.48 -13.50
N GLY A 113 -0.63 -11.40 -12.20
CA GLY A 113 -1.64 -11.01 -11.22
C GLY A 113 -2.19 -9.61 -11.52
N ALA A 114 -1.35 -8.67 -11.98
CA ALA A 114 -1.80 -7.32 -12.33
C ALA A 114 -2.83 -7.36 -13.47
N ALA A 115 -2.54 -8.09 -14.55
CA ALA A 115 -3.44 -8.27 -15.69
C ALA A 115 -4.75 -8.99 -15.31
N ALA A 116 -4.68 -9.96 -14.40
CA ALA A 116 -5.86 -10.67 -13.89
C ALA A 116 -6.60 -9.92 -12.77
N TYR A 117 -6.01 -8.84 -12.24
CA TYR A 117 -6.44 -8.17 -11.01
C TYR A 117 -6.61 -9.13 -9.82
N THR A 118 -5.62 -9.99 -9.60
CA THR A 118 -5.60 -10.99 -8.52
C THR A 118 -4.43 -10.78 -7.57
N ARG A 119 -4.60 -11.27 -6.34
CA ARG A 119 -3.52 -11.29 -5.34
C ARG A 119 -2.36 -12.22 -5.74
N ILE A 120 -2.69 -13.35 -6.36
CA ILE A 120 -1.78 -14.44 -6.73
C ILE A 120 -1.27 -14.27 -8.17
N ASN A 121 -0.16 -14.95 -8.53
CA ASN A 121 0.36 -15.00 -9.90
C ASN A 121 -0.45 -15.98 -10.79
N ALA A 122 -0.02 -16.21 -12.04
CA ALA A 122 -0.73 -17.09 -12.98
C ALA A 122 -0.79 -18.56 -12.54
N ASN A 123 0.11 -19.02 -11.67
CA ASN A 123 0.09 -20.36 -11.09
C ASN A 123 -0.72 -20.43 -9.78
N GLU A 124 -1.52 -19.41 -9.47
CA GLU A 124 -2.31 -19.30 -8.25
C GLU A 124 -1.47 -19.28 -6.95
N VAL A 125 -0.20 -18.87 -7.04
CA VAL A 125 0.71 -18.76 -5.88
C VAL A 125 0.73 -17.33 -5.35
N ASP A 126 0.59 -17.18 -4.03
CA ASP A 126 0.88 -15.94 -3.33
C ASP A 126 2.41 -15.78 -3.24
N LEU A 127 2.97 -14.85 -4.02
CA LEU A 127 4.41 -14.59 -4.05
C LEU A 127 4.95 -14.16 -2.67
N ASN A 128 4.12 -13.55 -1.83
CA ASN A 128 4.48 -13.22 -0.45
C ASN A 128 4.32 -14.42 0.51
N ARG A 129 4.26 -15.64 -0.03
CA ARG A 129 4.37 -16.93 0.69
C ARG A 129 5.38 -17.87 0.01
N ASP A 130 6.17 -17.36 -0.92
CA ASP A 130 7.11 -18.15 -1.72
C ASP A 130 8.58 -17.71 -1.54
N ALA A 131 8.89 -16.90 -0.52
CA ALA A 131 10.23 -16.31 -0.34
C ALA A 131 11.33 -17.32 0.01
N GLN A 132 10.96 -18.48 0.56
CA GLN A 132 11.88 -19.58 0.88
C GLN A 132 12.01 -20.58 -0.27
N ASN A 133 10.87 -21.05 -0.78
CA ASN A 133 10.83 -22.07 -1.83
C ASN A 133 11.31 -21.52 -3.17
N LEU A 134 11.06 -20.23 -3.44
CA LEU A 134 11.38 -19.56 -4.70
C LEU A 134 10.88 -20.38 -5.89
N SER A 135 9.66 -20.91 -5.79
CA SER A 135 9.10 -21.79 -6.80
C SER A 135 8.72 -21.03 -8.06
N GLN A 136 8.34 -19.76 -7.92
CA GLN A 136 7.84 -18.92 -9.01
C GLN A 136 8.94 -18.09 -9.69
N PRO A 137 8.82 -17.81 -11.01
CA PRO A 137 9.81 -17.00 -11.70
C PRO A 137 9.88 -15.57 -11.14
N GLU A 138 8.77 -14.97 -10.72
CA GLU A 138 8.74 -13.64 -10.09
C GLU A 138 9.51 -13.63 -8.75
N SER A 139 9.32 -14.66 -7.93
CA SER A 139 10.05 -14.84 -6.66
C SER A 139 11.56 -14.95 -6.89
N LYS A 140 11.97 -15.71 -7.90
CA LYS A 140 13.39 -15.86 -8.30
C LYS A 140 13.97 -14.53 -8.80
N VAL A 141 13.20 -13.76 -9.56
CA VAL A 141 13.61 -12.43 -10.04
C VAL A 141 13.88 -11.49 -8.87
N LEU A 142 12.93 -11.36 -7.94
CA LEU A 142 13.11 -10.47 -6.78
C LEU A 142 14.31 -10.92 -5.92
N ARG A 143 14.41 -12.22 -5.62
CA ARG A 143 15.52 -12.76 -4.84
C ARG A 143 16.87 -12.58 -5.54
N GLY A 144 16.93 -12.81 -6.84
CA GLY A 144 18.15 -12.61 -7.65
C GLY A 144 18.63 -11.17 -7.62
N ILE A 145 17.71 -10.21 -7.77
CA ILE A 145 18.04 -8.78 -7.64
C ILE A 145 18.53 -8.45 -6.24
N TYR A 146 17.86 -8.94 -5.21
CA TYR A 146 18.29 -8.75 -3.82
C TYR A 146 19.73 -9.26 -3.60
N ASP A 147 20.03 -10.49 -4.05
CA ASP A 147 21.34 -11.12 -3.88
C ASP A 147 22.44 -10.42 -4.71
N GLU A 148 22.11 -9.90 -5.90
CA GLU A 148 23.01 -9.12 -6.76
C GLU A 148 23.36 -7.77 -6.12
N ILE A 149 22.34 -6.99 -5.73
CA ILE A 149 22.56 -5.61 -5.30
C ILE A 149 23.00 -5.53 -3.84
N LYS A 150 22.57 -6.47 -2.99
CA LYS A 150 22.72 -6.47 -1.52
C LYS A 150 22.27 -5.14 -0.92
N PRO A 151 20.94 -4.88 -0.86
CA PRO A 151 20.42 -3.57 -0.49
C PRO A 151 20.64 -3.28 1.00
N ASP A 152 20.87 -2.00 1.33
CA ASP A 152 20.98 -1.53 2.72
C ASP A 152 19.60 -1.34 3.34
N PHE A 153 18.58 -1.04 2.52
CA PHE A 153 17.19 -0.92 2.93
C PHE A 153 16.25 -1.52 1.88
N CYS A 154 15.14 -2.09 2.33
CA CYS A 154 14.07 -2.61 1.47
C CYS A 154 12.75 -1.91 1.77
N PHE A 155 12.04 -1.45 0.75
CA PHE A 155 10.66 -0.97 0.85
C PHE A 155 9.72 -1.98 0.18
N ASN A 156 8.93 -2.67 0.99
CA ASN A 156 7.93 -3.62 0.52
C ASN A 156 6.58 -2.89 0.37
N LEU A 157 6.10 -2.71 -0.86
CA LEU A 157 5.01 -1.78 -1.14
C LEU A 157 3.69 -2.51 -1.44
N HIS A 158 2.82 -2.59 -0.44
CA HIS A 158 1.52 -3.27 -0.47
C HIS A 158 0.32 -2.32 -0.39
N GLY A 159 -0.87 -2.91 -0.53
CA GLY A 159 -2.15 -2.25 -0.28
C GLY A 159 -2.99 -3.02 0.74
N GLN A 160 -3.80 -2.28 1.50
CA GLN A 160 -4.74 -2.86 2.46
C GLN A 160 -6.20 -2.50 2.14
N ARG A 161 -7.10 -3.36 2.62
CA ARG A 161 -8.55 -3.24 2.39
C ARG A 161 -9.15 -2.04 3.15
N THR A 162 -10.36 -1.66 2.78
CA THR A 162 -11.13 -0.56 3.39
C THR A 162 -11.55 -0.83 4.84
N ILE A 163 -11.40 -2.06 5.33
CA ILE A 163 -11.83 -2.48 6.68
C ILE A 163 -10.97 -1.95 7.82
N PHE A 164 -9.78 -1.42 7.52
CA PHE A 164 -8.79 -1.09 8.54
C PHE A 164 -8.95 0.32 9.11
N ASN A 165 -8.78 0.44 10.43
CA ASN A 165 -8.81 1.70 11.17
C ASN A 165 -7.64 1.80 12.15
N VAL A 166 -7.30 3.02 12.57
CA VAL A 166 -6.18 3.28 13.49
C VAL A 166 -6.63 3.08 14.93
N GLY A 167 -6.03 2.10 15.63
CA GLY A 167 -6.40 1.75 17.00
C GLY A 167 -7.90 1.46 17.12
N SER A 168 -8.55 2.02 18.13
CA SER A 168 -10.01 1.95 18.30
C SER A 168 -10.72 3.21 17.80
N SER A 169 -10.04 4.03 16.98
CA SER A 169 -10.62 5.29 16.51
C SER A 169 -11.51 5.08 15.26
N PRO A 170 -12.47 5.98 15.01
CA PRO A 170 -13.26 5.98 13.77
C PRO A 170 -12.49 6.58 12.58
N LYS A 171 -11.15 6.54 12.61
CA LYS A 171 -10.32 7.02 11.49
C LYS A 171 -9.82 5.83 10.69
N PRO A 172 -10.07 5.79 9.36
CA PRO A 172 -9.50 4.74 8.55
C PRO A 172 -7.98 4.84 8.54
N ALA A 173 -7.33 3.67 8.51
CA ALA A 173 -5.89 3.58 8.36
C ALA A 173 -5.54 3.82 6.89
N THR A 174 -5.40 5.09 6.51
CA THR A 174 -5.05 5.49 5.14
C THR A 174 -3.68 4.97 4.74
N ILE A 175 -2.72 4.99 5.67
CA ILE A 175 -1.44 4.32 5.52
C ILE A 175 -1.20 3.44 6.74
N SER A 176 -0.56 2.29 6.55
CA SER A 176 0.03 1.58 7.66
C SER A 176 1.45 1.14 7.36
N PHE A 177 2.25 1.07 8.41
CA PHE A 177 3.64 0.67 8.33
C PHE A 177 3.90 -0.58 9.14
N LEU A 178 4.89 -1.35 8.73
CA LEU A 178 5.38 -2.49 9.47
C LEU A 178 6.88 -2.62 9.29
N THR A 179 7.59 -2.91 10.38
CA THR A 179 8.88 -3.59 10.30
C THR A 179 8.66 -5.09 10.44
N PRO A 180 8.83 -5.89 9.35
CA PRO A 180 8.56 -7.32 9.39
C PRO A 180 9.34 -8.02 10.49
N SER A 181 8.80 -9.13 11.00
CA SER A 181 9.45 -9.87 12.07
C SER A 181 10.60 -10.71 11.53
N GLN A 182 11.65 -10.86 12.35
CA GLN A 182 12.82 -11.66 12.00
C GLN A 182 12.71 -13.11 12.53
N ASP A 183 11.90 -13.31 13.57
CA ASP A 183 11.68 -14.60 14.22
C ASP A 183 10.28 -14.66 14.84
N ILE A 184 9.91 -15.84 15.36
CA ILE A 184 8.61 -16.09 16.01
C ILE A 184 8.41 -15.18 17.23
N GLU A 185 9.49 -14.86 17.97
CA GLU A 185 9.48 -14.03 19.17
C GLU A 185 9.34 -12.53 18.86
N ARG A 186 9.37 -12.16 17.57
CA ARG A 186 9.32 -10.77 17.10
C ARG A 186 10.43 -9.94 17.74
N SER A 187 11.63 -10.51 17.82
CA SER A 187 12.80 -9.87 18.43
C SER A 187 13.06 -8.50 17.83
N ILE A 188 13.48 -7.53 18.66
CA ILE A 188 13.90 -6.19 18.21
C ILE A 188 15.39 -6.25 17.86
N THR A 189 15.70 -6.71 16.65
CA THR A 189 17.06 -6.85 16.14
C THR A 189 17.61 -5.53 15.58
N PRO A 190 18.93 -5.40 15.35
CA PRO A 190 19.51 -4.19 14.78
C PRO A 190 18.88 -3.74 13.45
N SER A 191 18.57 -4.68 12.55
CA SER A 191 17.91 -4.36 11.27
C SER A 191 16.48 -3.87 11.47
N ARG A 192 15.73 -4.46 12.41
CA ARG A 192 14.40 -3.98 12.78
C ARG A 192 14.45 -2.59 13.40
N ILE A 193 15.39 -2.30 14.29
CA ILE A 193 15.58 -0.95 14.87
C ILE A 193 15.75 0.09 13.76
N LEU A 194 16.61 -0.17 12.77
CA LEU A 194 16.82 0.76 11.64
C LEU A 194 15.52 1.02 10.87
N SER A 195 14.76 -0.02 10.53
CA SER A 195 13.46 0.15 9.86
C SER A 195 12.40 0.85 10.74
N MET A 196 12.38 0.59 12.05
CA MET A 196 11.51 1.29 13.01
C MET A 196 11.83 2.78 13.07
N GLN A 197 13.11 3.13 13.06
CA GLN A 197 13.60 4.51 13.04
C GLN A 197 13.18 5.25 11.76
N VAL A 198 13.30 4.60 10.60
CA VAL A 198 12.82 5.15 9.33
C VAL A 198 11.30 5.37 9.37
N ILE A 199 10.53 4.39 9.85
CA ILE A 199 9.07 4.52 10.00
C ILE A 199 8.70 5.66 10.96
N ALA A 200 9.39 5.80 12.09
CA ALA A 200 9.15 6.88 13.03
C ALA A 200 9.41 8.26 12.40
N ALA A 201 10.49 8.41 11.63
CA ALA A 201 10.79 9.62 10.89
C ALA A 201 9.72 9.96 9.84
N MET A 202 9.26 8.95 9.07
CA MET A 202 8.17 9.13 8.11
C MET A 202 6.87 9.55 8.80
N ASN A 203 6.50 8.85 9.89
CA ASN A 203 5.27 9.11 10.63
C ASN A 203 5.23 10.55 11.15
N GLU A 204 6.30 11.05 11.78
CA GLU A 204 6.34 12.44 12.27
C GLU A 204 5.98 13.45 11.18
N LYS A 205 6.52 13.28 9.96
CA LYS A 205 6.24 14.18 8.83
C LYS A 205 4.83 13.98 8.29
N LEU A 206 4.39 12.73 8.11
CA LEU A 206 3.06 12.42 7.57
C LEU A 206 1.92 12.86 8.49
N GLN A 207 2.12 12.94 9.81
CA GLN A 207 1.09 13.46 10.72
C GLN A 207 0.70 14.92 10.41
N LYS A 208 1.56 15.68 9.71
CA LYS A 208 1.21 17.03 9.22
C LYS A 208 0.19 17.02 8.07
N PHE A 209 0.13 15.92 7.31
CA PHE A 209 -0.73 15.76 6.13
C PHE A 209 -1.98 14.94 6.45
N ILE A 210 -1.84 13.86 7.24
CA ILE A 210 -2.89 12.90 7.55
C ILE A 210 -2.97 12.55 9.05
N PRO A 211 -3.25 13.54 9.91
CA PRO A 211 -3.21 13.37 11.36
C PRO A 211 -4.14 12.27 11.88
N GLY A 212 -3.55 11.24 12.49
CA GLY A 212 -4.26 10.10 13.07
C GLY A 212 -4.78 9.05 12.08
N HIS A 213 -4.33 9.07 10.82
CA HIS A 213 -4.67 8.08 9.78
C HIS A 213 -3.51 7.12 9.45
N ILE A 214 -2.51 7.05 10.34
CA ILE A 214 -1.33 6.20 10.20
C ILE A 214 -1.38 5.14 11.32
N GLY A 215 -1.31 3.87 10.94
CA GLY A 215 -1.28 2.76 11.87
C GLY A 215 -0.09 1.81 11.67
N ARG A 216 0.07 0.86 12.59
CA ARG A 216 0.99 -0.29 12.46
C ARG A 216 0.22 -1.52 12.00
N TYR A 217 0.77 -2.22 11.02
CA TYR A 217 0.25 -3.51 10.59
C TYR A 217 0.73 -4.62 11.53
N ASP A 218 0.00 -5.74 11.58
CA ASP A 218 0.35 -6.89 12.42
C ASP A 218 1.70 -7.49 11.98
N ASP A 219 2.59 -7.71 12.95
CA ASP A 219 3.94 -8.22 12.74
C ASP A 219 4.08 -9.72 13.04
N SER A 220 2.99 -10.48 12.90
CA SER A 220 3.04 -11.94 13.02
C SER A 220 4.04 -12.55 12.05
N PHE A 221 4.96 -13.33 12.60
CA PHE A 221 6.07 -13.91 11.85
C PHE A 221 5.61 -15.01 10.88
N ASN A 222 6.15 -14.94 9.67
CA ASN A 222 6.09 -16.00 8.68
C ASN A 222 7.31 -15.92 7.75
N ALA A 223 8.28 -16.82 7.93
CA ALA A 223 9.50 -16.88 7.12
C ALA A 223 9.24 -17.00 5.60
N ASN A 224 8.04 -17.41 5.17
CA ASN A 224 7.68 -17.47 3.74
C ASN A 224 7.28 -16.11 3.15
N CYS A 225 7.04 -15.09 4.00
CA CYS A 225 6.87 -13.71 3.57
C CYS A 225 8.21 -13.13 3.12
N VAL A 226 8.18 -12.31 2.08
CA VAL A 226 9.40 -11.66 1.54
C VAL A 226 9.96 -10.68 2.56
N GLY A 227 9.10 -9.89 3.21
CA GLY A 227 9.52 -8.91 4.22
C GLY A 227 10.27 -9.56 5.39
N ASP A 228 9.71 -10.62 5.96
CA ASP A 228 10.33 -11.41 7.03
C ASP A 228 11.64 -12.06 6.54
N THR A 229 11.66 -12.60 5.32
CA THR A 229 12.87 -13.20 4.73
C THR A 229 14.01 -12.18 4.64
N PHE A 230 13.74 -10.96 4.18
CA PHE A 230 14.79 -9.93 4.08
C PHE A 230 15.23 -9.41 5.46
N GLN A 231 14.34 -9.41 6.46
CA GLN A 231 14.73 -9.18 7.86
C GLN A 231 15.58 -10.31 8.42
N ILE A 232 15.28 -11.58 8.13
CA ILE A 232 16.12 -12.76 8.46
C ILE A 232 17.52 -12.60 7.88
N LEU A 233 17.62 -12.08 6.67
CA LEU A 233 18.89 -11.77 6.00
C LEU A 233 19.57 -10.48 6.53
N ASN A 234 19.05 -9.91 7.62
CA ASN A 234 19.54 -8.71 8.31
C ASN A 234 19.47 -7.41 7.50
N THR A 235 18.57 -7.32 6.52
CA THR A 235 18.32 -6.08 5.80
C THR A 235 17.10 -5.35 6.38
N PRO A 236 17.27 -4.11 6.88
CA PRO A 236 16.17 -3.26 7.31
C PRO A 236 15.08 -3.18 6.25
N THR A 237 13.90 -3.71 6.57
CA THR A 237 12.76 -3.76 5.65
C THR A 237 11.59 -2.97 6.23
N VAL A 238 11.07 -2.04 5.44
CA VAL A 238 9.89 -1.23 5.75
C VAL A 238 8.77 -1.67 4.83
N LEU A 239 7.69 -2.16 5.41
CA LEU A 239 6.48 -2.49 4.69
C LEU A 239 5.50 -1.30 4.72
N PHE A 240 4.93 -0.99 3.57
CA PHE A 240 3.93 0.05 3.36
C PHE A 240 2.61 -0.61 3.00
N GLU A 241 1.53 -0.22 3.67
CA GLU A 241 0.16 -0.63 3.34
C GLU A 241 -0.65 0.59 2.90
N ALA A 242 -0.97 0.68 1.61
CA ALA A 242 -1.85 1.71 1.07
C ALA A 242 -3.32 1.37 1.36
N GLY A 243 -3.90 1.99 2.38
CA GLY A 243 -5.28 1.77 2.84
C GLY A 243 -6.29 2.72 2.21
N HIS A 244 -7.40 2.98 2.90
CA HIS A 244 -8.46 3.86 2.40
C HIS A 244 -8.37 5.25 3.01
N SER A 245 -8.39 6.28 2.17
CA SER A 245 -8.75 7.64 2.59
C SER A 245 -10.27 7.85 2.39
N PRO A 246 -10.98 8.61 3.24
CA PRO A 246 -12.42 8.84 3.07
C PRO A 246 -12.80 9.29 1.66
N ASN A 247 -13.78 8.60 1.06
CA ASN A 247 -14.28 8.81 -0.31
C ASN A 247 -13.27 8.51 -1.44
N ASP A 248 -12.15 7.85 -1.15
CA ASP A 248 -11.06 7.58 -2.09
C ASP A 248 -11.00 6.10 -2.51
N TYR A 249 -12.08 5.62 -3.13
CA TYR A 249 -12.15 4.22 -3.59
C TYR A 249 -11.17 3.91 -4.73
N ASP A 250 -10.87 4.90 -5.57
CA ASP A 250 -9.88 4.83 -6.65
C ASP A 250 -8.42 4.94 -6.16
N ARG A 251 -8.21 5.26 -4.88
CA ARG A 251 -6.88 5.36 -4.25
C ARG A 251 -5.99 6.41 -4.89
N GLU A 252 -6.54 7.59 -5.20
CA GLU A 252 -5.80 8.73 -5.74
C GLU A 252 -5.31 9.67 -4.65
N ILE A 253 -6.08 9.85 -3.57
CA ILE A 253 -5.63 10.61 -2.38
C ILE A 253 -4.61 9.77 -1.60
N THR A 254 -4.87 8.48 -1.43
CA THR A 254 -3.96 7.54 -0.77
C THR A 254 -2.62 7.46 -1.50
N ARG A 255 -2.63 7.49 -2.85
CA ARG A 255 -1.43 7.52 -3.70
C ARG A 255 -0.52 8.69 -3.34
N GLU A 256 -1.07 9.89 -3.15
CA GLU A 256 -0.31 11.09 -2.74
C GLU A 256 0.41 10.87 -1.41
N TYR A 257 -0.31 10.34 -0.41
CA TYR A 257 0.29 10.11 0.90
C TYR A 257 1.36 9.01 0.88
N ILE A 258 1.20 7.98 0.02
CA ILE A 258 2.25 6.99 -0.20
C ILE A 258 3.47 7.63 -0.87
N TRP A 259 3.28 8.52 -1.84
CA TRP A 259 4.38 9.27 -2.44
C TRP A 259 5.13 10.11 -1.38
N HIS A 260 4.40 10.84 -0.52
CA HIS A 260 5.00 11.54 0.62
C HIS A 260 5.79 10.59 1.52
N ALA A 261 5.24 9.42 1.84
CA ALA A 261 5.90 8.42 2.67
C ALA A 261 7.21 7.93 2.02
N LEU A 262 7.18 7.60 0.72
CA LEU A 262 8.37 7.19 -0.03
C LEU A 262 9.46 8.27 0.02
N ILE A 263 9.10 9.53 -0.25
CA ILE A 263 10.03 10.65 -0.22
C ILE A 263 10.59 10.86 1.17
N PHE A 264 9.75 10.90 2.22
CA PHE A 264 10.24 11.08 3.59
C PHE A 264 11.14 9.94 4.04
N GLY A 265 10.84 8.70 3.64
CA GLY A 265 11.70 7.54 3.90
C GLY A 265 13.06 7.66 3.20
N ILE A 266 13.06 8.00 1.90
CA ILE A 266 14.29 8.21 1.12
C ILE A 266 15.12 9.36 1.70
N ILE A 267 14.49 10.48 2.06
CA ILE A 267 15.18 11.64 2.65
C ILE A 267 15.77 11.27 4.00
N ALA A 268 15.02 10.56 4.85
CA ALA A 268 15.51 10.11 6.14
C ALA A 268 16.78 9.24 5.99
N ILE A 269 16.80 8.33 5.00
CA ILE A 269 17.97 7.49 4.70
C ILE A 269 19.12 8.31 4.09
N THR A 270 18.82 9.15 3.09
CA THR A 270 19.79 10.03 2.40
C THR A 270 20.57 10.89 3.38
N THR A 271 19.90 11.37 4.42
CA THR A 271 20.40 12.38 5.36
C THR A 271 20.74 11.80 6.72
N LYS A 272 20.48 10.50 6.91
CA LYS A 272 20.59 9.76 8.18
C LYS A 272 19.75 10.34 9.31
N GLN A 273 18.71 11.13 9.00
CA GLN A 273 17.82 11.70 10.01
C GLN A 273 17.12 10.62 10.85
N TYR A 274 16.91 9.41 10.31
CA TYR A 274 16.32 8.32 11.08
C TYR A 274 17.10 7.99 12.37
N GLU A 275 18.41 8.27 12.43
CA GLU A 275 19.25 8.02 13.62
C GLU A 275 18.81 8.84 14.86
N SER A 276 18.03 9.91 14.69
CA SER A 276 17.47 10.68 15.81
C SER A 276 16.22 10.06 16.44
N TYR A 277 15.69 8.98 15.87
CA TYR A 277 14.50 8.29 16.36
C TYR A 277 14.87 7.00 17.09
N THR A 278 13.92 6.44 17.84
CA THR A 278 14.10 5.18 18.56
C THR A 278 12.99 4.19 18.21
N ASN A 279 13.17 2.91 18.55
CA ASN A 279 12.09 1.92 18.49
C ASN A 279 10.86 2.33 19.32
N LYS A 280 11.05 3.06 20.42
CA LYS A 280 9.94 3.59 21.24
C LYS A 280 9.06 4.56 20.45
N ASP A 281 9.65 5.35 19.55
CA ASP A 281 8.88 6.27 18.71
C ASP A 281 8.02 5.53 17.68
N TYR A 282 8.52 4.42 17.15
CA TYR A 282 7.74 3.51 16.31
C TYR A 282 6.52 2.94 17.06
N PHE A 283 6.70 2.48 18.31
CA PHE A 283 5.59 1.92 19.09
C PHE A 283 4.54 2.94 19.55
N LYS A 284 4.78 4.25 19.39
CA LYS A 284 3.74 5.28 19.57
C LYS A 284 2.69 5.26 18.47
N ILE A 285 3.00 4.68 17.30
CA ILE A 285 2.04 4.51 16.22
C ILE A 285 1.03 3.43 16.65
N PRO A 286 -0.28 3.70 16.67
CA PRO A 286 -1.28 2.71 17.07
C PRO A 286 -1.33 1.53 16.09
N GLU A 287 -1.63 0.33 16.58
CA GLU A 287 -1.91 -0.82 15.71
C GLU A 287 -3.26 -0.67 15.01
N ASN A 288 -3.38 -1.28 13.84
CA ASN A 288 -4.65 -1.32 13.13
C ASN A 288 -5.65 -2.25 13.80
N ASN A 289 -6.93 -1.91 13.69
CA ASN A 289 -8.04 -2.84 13.87
C ASN A 289 -8.84 -2.98 12.57
N LYS A 290 -9.85 -3.86 12.59
CA LYS A 290 -10.74 -4.15 11.44
C LYS A 290 -12.18 -3.76 11.75
N LEU A 291 -12.40 -2.49 12.10
CA LEU A 291 -13.70 -1.98 12.56
C LEU A 291 -14.51 -1.25 11.48
N PHE A 292 -14.06 -1.23 10.22
CA PHE A 292 -14.79 -0.54 9.14
C PHE A 292 -15.55 -1.47 8.20
N PHE A 293 -16.71 -0.99 7.77
CA PHE A 293 -17.42 -1.42 6.58
C PHE A 293 -17.39 -0.32 5.52
N ASP A 294 -17.54 -0.70 4.25
CA ASP A 294 -17.75 0.26 3.16
C ASP A 294 -19.08 0.99 3.34
N ILE A 295 -20.11 0.25 3.77
CA ILE A 295 -21.41 0.80 4.12
C ILE A 295 -21.91 0.15 5.40
N LEU A 296 -22.42 0.97 6.32
CA LEU A 296 -23.12 0.52 7.51
C LEU A 296 -24.58 0.98 7.42
N ILE A 297 -25.52 0.04 7.57
CA ILE A 297 -26.95 0.33 7.52
C ILE A 297 -27.54 0.08 8.90
N GLU A 298 -28.14 1.11 9.48
CA GLU A 298 -28.77 1.07 10.79
C GLU A 298 -30.29 0.94 10.66
N ASN A 299 -30.92 0.27 11.63
CA ASN A 299 -32.37 0.07 11.69
C ASN A 299 -32.94 -0.67 10.46
N ALA A 300 -32.25 -1.72 10.00
CA ALA A 300 -32.63 -2.46 8.80
C ALA A 300 -33.99 -3.20 8.91
N HIS A 301 -34.45 -3.50 10.14
CA HIS A 301 -35.78 -4.05 10.42
C HIS A 301 -36.92 -3.19 9.86
N LEU A 302 -36.71 -1.88 9.67
CA LEU A 302 -37.69 -0.99 9.04
C LEU A 302 -37.84 -1.20 7.53
N ILE A 303 -36.95 -1.99 6.92
CA ILE A 303 -36.98 -2.36 5.51
C ILE A 303 -37.55 -3.77 5.32
N ASN A 304 -37.20 -4.68 6.23
CA ASN A 304 -37.51 -6.11 6.12
C ASN A 304 -37.56 -6.77 7.50
N ASP A 305 -38.65 -7.48 7.78
CA ASP A 305 -38.92 -8.14 9.05
C ASP A 305 -37.96 -9.30 9.37
N LYS A 306 -37.06 -9.68 8.44
CA LYS A 306 -35.99 -10.65 8.69
C LYS A 306 -34.90 -10.14 9.63
N PHE A 307 -34.81 -8.83 9.84
CA PHE A 307 -33.84 -8.20 10.75
C PHE A 307 -34.51 -7.88 12.07
N GLU A 308 -33.77 -8.01 13.17
CA GLU A 308 -34.27 -7.69 14.51
C GLU A 308 -34.19 -6.17 14.78
N GLU A 309 -35.01 -5.69 15.72
CA GLU A 309 -34.93 -4.31 16.18
C GLU A 309 -33.52 -4.04 16.78
N GLY A 310 -32.87 -2.98 16.31
CA GLY A 310 -31.48 -2.66 16.68
C GLY A 310 -30.40 -3.31 15.80
N ASP A 311 -30.74 -4.24 14.92
CA ASP A 311 -29.76 -4.83 13.98
C ASP A 311 -29.16 -3.78 13.05
N ARG A 312 -27.86 -3.95 12.80
CA ARG A 312 -27.10 -3.23 11.78
C ARG A 312 -26.64 -4.22 10.71
N VAL A 313 -26.54 -3.73 9.47
CA VAL A 313 -26.04 -4.50 8.33
C VAL A 313 -24.75 -3.86 7.84
N GLY A 314 -23.64 -4.57 8.01
CA GLY A 314 -22.33 -4.22 7.48
C GLY A 314 -22.15 -4.77 6.07
N VAL A 315 -21.80 -3.89 5.13
CA VAL A 315 -21.61 -4.21 3.72
C VAL A 315 -20.19 -3.88 3.30
N LEU A 316 -19.55 -4.81 2.60
CA LEU A 316 -18.25 -4.62 1.97
C LEU A 316 -18.39 -4.70 0.46
N TYR A 317 -17.57 -3.94 -0.26
CA TYR A 317 -17.44 -4.06 -1.69
C TYR A 317 -16.52 -5.22 -2.05
N LYS A 318 -16.98 -6.05 -2.99
CA LYS A 318 -16.15 -6.95 -3.76
C LYS A 318 -15.69 -6.21 -5.01
N GLU A 319 -14.38 -6.14 -5.19
CA GLU A 319 -13.77 -5.55 -6.38
C GLU A 319 -13.81 -6.57 -7.53
N ILE A 320 -14.36 -6.20 -8.68
CA ILE A 320 -14.46 -7.05 -9.87
C ILE A 320 -13.92 -6.30 -11.08
N LEU A 321 -12.97 -6.93 -11.77
CA LEU A 321 -12.47 -6.44 -13.05
C LEU A 321 -13.52 -6.70 -14.15
N LYS A 322 -14.03 -5.63 -14.77
CA LYS A 322 -14.94 -5.70 -15.93
C LYS A 322 -14.56 -4.63 -16.94
N ASN A 323 -14.33 -5.02 -18.19
CA ASN A 323 -13.95 -4.11 -19.27
C ASN A 323 -12.76 -3.19 -18.91
N LYS A 324 -11.70 -3.76 -18.31
CA LYS A 324 -10.49 -3.05 -17.84
C LYS A 324 -10.74 -1.98 -16.75
N LYS A 325 -11.88 -2.04 -16.05
CA LYS A 325 -12.19 -1.17 -14.91
C LYS A 325 -12.63 -1.99 -13.71
N ILE A 326 -12.30 -1.50 -12.51
CA ILE A 326 -12.75 -2.14 -11.27
C ILE A 326 -14.14 -1.62 -10.92
N GLN A 327 -15.08 -2.56 -10.78
CA GLN A 327 -16.41 -2.32 -10.27
C GLN A 327 -16.49 -2.78 -8.82
N PHE A 328 -17.18 -2.00 -8.00
CA PHE A 328 -17.38 -2.29 -6.58
C PHE A 328 -18.78 -2.87 -6.40
N GLU A 329 -18.87 -4.18 -6.21
CA GLU A 329 -20.14 -4.86 -5.97
C GLU A 329 -20.41 -5.02 -4.48
N PRO A 330 -21.47 -4.41 -3.92
CA PRO A 330 -21.76 -4.51 -2.50
C PRO A 330 -22.19 -5.93 -2.12
N ARG A 331 -21.67 -6.43 -1.00
CA ARG A 331 -22.01 -7.73 -0.40
C ARG A 331 -22.21 -7.55 1.10
N VAL A 332 -23.28 -8.13 1.63
CA VAL A 332 -23.50 -8.19 3.09
C VAL A 332 -22.39 -9.05 3.68
N ASP A 333 -21.65 -8.49 4.64
CA ASP A 333 -20.57 -9.17 5.37
C ASP A 333 -21.06 -9.63 6.75
N LYS A 334 -21.72 -8.74 7.49
CA LYS A 334 -22.25 -9.05 8.84
C LYS A 334 -23.62 -8.41 9.07
N VAL A 335 -24.42 -9.07 9.89
CA VAL A 335 -25.70 -8.59 10.42
C VAL A 335 -25.70 -8.83 11.93
N GLY A 336 -26.19 -7.86 12.70
CA GLY A 336 -26.38 -8.00 14.14
C GLY A 336 -26.00 -6.75 14.93
N GLU A 337 -25.56 -6.95 16.17
CA GLU A 337 -25.03 -5.91 17.05
C GLU A 337 -23.64 -5.45 16.53
N LEU A 338 -23.62 -4.32 15.84
CA LEU A 338 -22.41 -3.73 15.24
C LEU A 338 -22.13 -2.32 15.78
N SER A 339 -22.42 -2.03 17.06
CA SER A 339 -22.19 -0.70 17.67
C SER A 339 -20.72 -0.26 17.69
N GLN A 340 -19.81 -1.22 17.78
CA GLN A 340 -18.36 -0.98 17.77
C GLN A 340 -17.75 -0.77 16.36
N TYR A 341 -18.54 -0.94 15.31
CA TYR A 341 -18.09 -0.79 13.92
C TYR A 341 -18.48 0.58 13.34
N TYR A 342 -17.73 0.99 12.32
CA TYR A 342 -17.90 2.22 11.58
C TYR A 342 -18.22 1.93 10.11
N GLY A 343 -18.95 2.83 9.46
CA GLY A 343 -19.14 2.82 8.02
C GLY A 343 -18.37 3.97 7.37
N HIS A 344 -17.73 3.73 6.23
CA HIS A 344 -17.28 4.85 5.37
C HIS A 344 -18.48 5.68 4.90
N VAL A 345 -19.62 5.01 4.69
CA VAL A 345 -20.94 5.61 4.52
C VAL A 345 -21.91 4.94 5.49
N THR A 346 -22.73 5.73 6.18
CA THR A 346 -23.79 5.20 7.06
C THR A 346 -25.17 5.63 6.57
N TYR A 347 -26.11 4.69 6.49
CA TYR A 347 -27.52 4.95 6.22
C TYR A 347 -28.36 4.54 7.42
N ASP A 348 -29.10 5.48 8.00
CA ASP A 348 -30.08 5.19 9.04
C ASP A 348 -31.49 5.13 8.44
N CYS A 349 -32.10 3.95 8.46
CA CYS A 349 -33.44 3.69 7.93
C CYS A 349 -34.57 4.31 8.76
N SER A 350 -34.30 4.72 10.01
CA SER A 350 -35.29 5.42 10.85
C SER A 350 -35.49 6.87 10.41
N ASN A 351 -34.50 7.44 9.70
CA ASN A 351 -34.54 8.77 9.13
C ASN A 351 -35.06 8.75 7.68
N LYS A 352 -36.04 9.60 7.37
CA LYS A 352 -36.59 9.79 6.00
C LYS A 352 -35.50 10.08 4.96
N GLU A 353 -34.47 10.85 5.30
CA GLU A 353 -33.37 11.17 4.38
C GLU A 353 -32.46 9.96 4.13
N GLY A 354 -32.09 9.23 5.20
CA GLY A 354 -31.29 8.02 5.10
C GLY A 354 -31.98 6.95 4.26
N LEU A 355 -33.27 6.72 4.53
CA LEU A 355 -34.12 5.83 3.74
C LEU A 355 -34.21 6.25 2.27
N LYS A 356 -34.35 7.56 1.99
CA LYS A 356 -34.41 8.07 0.61
C LYS A 356 -33.09 7.84 -0.12
N LYS A 357 -31.94 8.12 0.52
CA LYS A 357 -30.61 7.90 -0.07
C LYS A 357 -30.37 6.41 -0.35
N LEU A 358 -30.75 5.54 0.57
CA LEU A 358 -30.65 4.09 0.41
C LEU A 358 -31.53 3.59 -0.75
N LYS A 359 -32.79 4.03 -0.84
CA LYS A 359 -33.70 3.69 -1.96
C LYS A 359 -33.21 4.19 -3.32
N ASN A 360 -32.46 5.29 -3.35
CA ASN A 360 -31.82 5.79 -4.57
C ASN A 360 -30.61 4.95 -5.02
N ASN A 361 -30.21 3.93 -4.25
CA ASN A 361 -29.23 2.93 -4.63
C ASN A 361 -29.91 1.55 -4.73
N PRO A 362 -30.51 1.20 -5.90
CA PRO A 362 -31.34 0.02 -6.03
C PRO A 362 -30.63 -1.28 -5.68
N HIS A 363 -29.35 -1.42 -6.04
CA HIS A 363 -28.56 -2.60 -5.73
C HIS A 363 -28.36 -2.78 -4.23
N LEU A 364 -28.07 -1.70 -3.51
CA LEU A 364 -27.91 -1.74 -2.05
C LEU A 364 -29.25 -2.00 -1.35
N PHE A 365 -30.34 -1.39 -1.83
CA PHE A 365 -31.66 -1.63 -1.28
C PHE A 365 -32.15 -3.06 -1.51
N GLU A 366 -31.80 -3.66 -2.65
CA GLU A 366 -32.10 -5.05 -2.97
C GLU A 366 -31.41 -6.05 -2.03
N LEU A 367 -30.18 -5.76 -1.57
CA LEU A 367 -29.48 -6.60 -0.59
C LEU A 367 -30.22 -6.74 0.76
N LEU A 368 -31.11 -5.80 1.06
CA LEU A 368 -31.91 -5.80 2.30
C LEU A 368 -33.28 -6.47 2.15
N LYS A 369 -33.76 -6.66 0.92
CA LYS A 369 -34.91 -7.54 0.65
C LYS A 369 -34.47 -8.99 0.82
#